data_AF-A0A6A6RGB1-F1
#
_entry.id   AF-A0A6A6RGB1-F1
#
_cell.length_a   1.000
_cell.length_b   1.000
_cell.length_c   1.000
_cell.angle_alpha   90.00
_cell.angle_beta   90.00
_cell.angle_gamma   90.00
#
_symmetry.space_group_name_H-M   'P 1'
#
loop_
_entity.id
_entity.type
_entity.pdbx_description
1 polymer ?
#
loop_
_entity_poly.entity_id
_entity_poly.type
_entity_poly.pdbx_seq_one_letter_code
_entity_poly.pdbx_strand_id
1 'polypeptide(L)'
;MATKLTSILFLFFWGVTAQNTCNNSTLNTTVSTWPVTSTDTIYSISTSTNRSICDIARANRMSDATLMVAGETLLIPGETCDDNQGDTSCLISNSTYYRTCVPGGLHTYNTRYNDTRASIALKFEVSLDTITLMDKSANSTAGIIPTDSQLKIPQCSPSQCTVQPYKFTYGTYVDLAIQFNTTVGQIMAFNPTYNYSGEADASEGPVISMPMNCVNLTGNVTVIA
;
A
#
# COMPACT_ATOMS: atom_id res chain seq x y z
N MET A 1 27.16 -25.82 -56.19
CA MET A 1 26.11 -25.06 -55.50
C MET A 1 26.73 -24.45 -54.24
N ALA A 2 27.09 -23.17 -54.29
CA ALA A 2 27.75 -22.46 -53.20
C ALA A 2 26.69 -21.70 -52.39
N THR A 3 26.52 -22.09 -51.13
CA THR A 3 25.52 -21.52 -50.21
C THR A 3 26.07 -20.22 -49.64
N LYS A 4 25.43 -19.08 -49.97
CA LYS A 4 25.75 -17.77 -49.39
C LYS A 4 25.30 -17.74 -47.92
N LEU A 5 26.24 -17.60 -46.99
CA LEU A 5 25.96 -17.20 -45.61
C LEU A 5 25.66 -15.69 -45.58
N THR A 6 24.42 -15.32 -45.26
CA THR A 6 24.06 -13.95 -44.90
C THR A 6 24.41 -13.69 -43.44
N SER A 7 25.37 -12.80 -43.23
CA SER A 7 25.77 -12.30 -41.91
C SER A 7 24.69 -11.37 -41.36
N ILE A 8 24.02 -11.78 -40.28
CA ILE A 8 23.06 -10.94 -39.54
C ILE A 8 23.86 -10.16 -38.49
N LEU A 9 24.02 -8.86 -38.73
CA LEU A 9 24.65 -7.93 -37.79
C LEU A 9 23.67 -7.69 -36.63
N PHE A 10 23.89 -8.37 -35.50
CA PHE A 10 23.18 -8.08 -34.25
C PHE A 10 23.64 -6.72 -33.71
N LEU A 11 22.79 -5.71 -33.87
CA LEU A 11 22.92 -4.44 -33.15
C LEU A 11 22.61 -4.71 -31.66
N PHE A 12 23.65 -4.79 -30.84
CA PHE A 12 23.53 -4.75 -29.39
C PHE A 12 22.97 -3.39 -29.00
N PHE A 13 21.68 -3.34 -28.66
CA PHE A 13 21.12 -2.25 -27.87
C PHE A 13 21.68 -2.37 -26.46
N TRP A 14 22.70 -1.57 -26.16
CA TRP A 14 23.08 -1.32 -24.78
C TRP A 14 21.95 -0.51 -24.15
N GLY A 15 21.16 -1.17 -23.31
CA GLY A 15 20.26 -0.47 -22.40
C GLY A 15 21.10 0.43 -21.51
N VAL A 16 20.92 1.74 -21.65
CA VAL A 16 21.54 2.72 -20.74
C VAL A 16 20.79 2.62 -19.42
N THR A 17 21.34 1.88 -18.46
CA THR A 17 20.92 2.02 -17.07
C THR A 17 21.39 3.39 -16.60
N ALA A 18 20.47 4.28 -16.26
CA ALA A 18 20.80 5.53 -15.60
C ALA A 18 21.52 5.17 -14.28
N GLN A 19 22.85 5.26 -14.28
CA GLN A 19 23.61 5.16 -13.04
C GLN A 19 23.37 6.45 -12.29
N ASN A 20 22.60 6.34 -11.21
CA ASN A 20 22.40 7.41 -10.27
C ASN A 20 23.78 7.85 -9.77
N THR A 21 24.23 9.05 -10.15
CA THR A 21 25.57 9.60 -9.84
C THR A 21 25.64 10.10 -8.39
N CYS A 22 25.14 9.29 -7.46
CA CYS A 22 25.16 9.60 -6.04
C CYS A 22 26.51 9.19 -5.44
N ASN A 23 27.04 10.03 -4.55
CA ASN A 23 28.21 9.70 -3.76
C ASN A 23 27.80 9.17 -2.38
N ASN A 24 27.95 7.86 -2.16
CA ASN A 24 27.62 7.24 -0.87
C ASN A 24 28.37 7.84 0.32
N SER A 25 29.57 8.41 0.10
CA SER A 25 30.39 8.95 1.20
C SER A 25 29.85 10.27 1.77
N THR A 26 28.90 10.92 1.09
CA THR A 26 28.29 12.19 1.52
C THR A 26 26.88 12.01 2.07
N LEU A 27 26.34 10.78 2.06
CA LEU A 27 25.00 10.50 2.55
C LEU A 27 24.92 10.69 4.07
N ASN A 28 23.85 11.35 4.52
CA ASN A 28 23.54 11.38 5.95
C ASN A 28 22.89 10.06 6.36
N THR A 29 23.71 9.11 6.80
CA THR A 29 23.27 7.77 7.24
C THR A 29 22.70 7.75 8.67
N THR A 30 22.53 8.91 9.31
CA THR A 30 21.97 9.00 10.65
C THR A 30 20.50 8.57 10.63
N VAL A 31 20.20 7.56 11.45
CA VAL A 31 18.82 7.15 11.76
C VAL A 31 18.35 7.94 12.97
N SER A 32 17.13 8.45 12.90
CA SER A 32 16.50 9.19 13.99
C SER A 32 15.02 8.82 14.14
N THR A 33 14.34 9.44 15.08
CA THR A 33 12.90 9.23 15.30
C THR A 33 12.15 10.56 15.25
N TRP A 34 10.93 10.54 14.74
CA TRP A 34 10.03 11.69 14.67
C TRP A 34 8.75 11.43 15.49
N PRO A 35 8.49 12.21 16.56
CA PRO A 35 7.22 12.14 17.27
C PRO A 35 6.14 12.87 16.47
N VAL A 36 5.15 12.13 15.99
CA VAL A 36 4.06 12.65 15.16
C VAL A 36 3.13 13.52 16.00
N THR A 37 2.84 14.71 15.50
CA THR A 37 1.88 15.65 16.08
C THR A 37 0.59 15.71 15.26
N SER A 38 -0.45 16.37 15.79
CA SER A 38 -1.73 16.51 15.10
C SER A 38 -1.67 17.38 13.83
N THR A 39 -0.58 18.14 13.64
CA THR A 39 -0.37 18.98 12.46
C THR A 39 0.51 18.33 11.41
N ASP A 40 1.13 17.20 11.73
CA ASP A 40 2.03 16.52 10.81
C ASP A 40 1.27 15.79 9.70
N THR A 41 1.87 15.80 8.53
CA THR A 41 1.53 14.95 7.39
C THR A 41 2.78 14.22 6.94
N ILE A 42 2.65 13.08 6.26
CA ILE A 42 3.84 12.40 5.73
C ILE A 42 4.65 13.31 4.80
N TYR A 43 3.99 14.23 4.10
CA TYR A 43 4.60 15.26 3.26
C TYR A 43 5.42 16.28 4.05
N SER A 44 4.88 16.80 5.17
CA SER A 44 5.61 17.76 6.00
C SER A 44 6.81 17.10 6.68
N ILE A 45 6.67 15.86 7.15
CA ILE A 45 7.78 15.09 7.75
C ILE A 45 8.88 14.82 6.71
N SER A 46 8.50 14.33 5.52
CA SER A 46 9.42 14.12 4.39
C SER A 46 10.22 15.40 4.07
N THR A 47 9.53 16.54 3.99
CA THR A 47 10.15 17.84 3.71
C THR A 47 11.08 18.30 4.84
N SER A 48 10.65 18.17 6.10
CA SER A 48 11.45 18.59 7.27
C SER A 48 12.68 17.72 7.50
N THR A 49 12.61 16.44 7.15
CA THR A 49 13.71 15.48 7.33
C THR A 49 14.58 15.31 6.09
N ASN A 50 14.17 15.88 4.95
CA ASN A 50 14.81 15.67 3.64
C ASN A 50 14.96 14.16 3.35
N ARG A 51 13.84 13.42 3.49
CA ARG A 51 13.73 11.99 3.20
C ARG A 51 12.50 11.73 2.35
N SER A 52 12.56 10.75 1.47
CA SER A 52 11.41 10.32 0.68
C SER A 52 10.24 9.88 1.56
N ILE A 53 9.02 10.25 1.14
CA ILE A 53 7.76 9.77 1.71
C ILE A 53 7.78 8.24 1.79
N CYS A 54 8.18 7.59 0.70
CA CYS A 54 8.15 6.14 0.64
C CYS A 54 9.28 5.47 1.40
N ASP A 55 10.45 6.10 1.53
CA ASP A 55 11.49 5.56 2.41
C ASP A 55 11.05 5.60 3.87
N ILE A 56 10.44 6.72 4.31
CA ILE A 56 9.85 6.79 5.66
C ILE A 56 8.77 5.73 5.82
N ALA A 57 7.81 5.65 4.89
CA ALA A 57 6.67 4.73 5.03
C ALA A 57 7.10 3.25 5.03
N ARG A 58 8.07 2.87 4.19
CA ARG A 58 8.59 1.50 4.10
C ARG A 58 9.41 1.10 5.32
N ALA A 59 10.24 2.02 5.83
CA ALA A 59 11.01 1.81 7.06
C ALA A 59 10.09 1.59 8.27
N ASN A 60 8.93 2.26 8.29
CA ASN A 60 7.93 2.14 9.35
C ASN A 60 6.86 1.09 9.08
N ARG A 61 6.97 0.32 7.99
CA ARG A 61 6.03 -0.76 7.66
C ARG A 61 4.57 -0.28 7.64
N MET A 62 4.32 0.93 7.14
CA MET A 62 3.01 1.57 7.30
C MET A 62 1.93 0.84 6.49
N SER A 63 0.76 0.70 7.11
CA SER A 63 -0.46 0.18 6.47
C SER A 63 -1.01 1.15 5.42
N ASP A 64 -0.86 2.45 5.67
CA ASP A 64 -1.14 3.54 4.74
C ASP A 64 -0.29 4.73 5.19
N ALA A 65 0.55 5.26 4.31
CA ALA A 65 1.47 6.34 4.65
C ALA A 65 0.75 7.64 5.06
N THR A 66 -0.53 7.79 4.67
CA THR A 66 -1.36 8.94 5.04
C THR A 66 -2.18 8.70 6.32
N LEU A 67 -2.20 7.47 6.83
CA LEU A 67 -2.84 7.10 8.08
C LEU A 67 -1.85 7.27 9.24
N MET A 68 -1.69 8.51 9.69
CA MET A 68 -0.87 8.84 10.85
C MET A 68 -1.73 9.34 12.01
N VAL A 69 -1.34 8.97 13.22
CA VAL A 69 -2.01 9.37 14.46
C VAL A 69 -1.03 10.13 15.35
N ALA A 70 -1.49 11.24 15.93
CA ALA A 70 -0.67 12.01 16.86
C ALA A 70 -0.24 11.15 18.07
N GLY A 71 1.03 11.25 18.45
CA GLY A 71 1.65 10.42 19.48
C GLY A 71 2.40 9.20 18.95
N GLU A 72 2.23 8.83 17.68
CA GLU A 72 3.07 7.84 17.03
C GLU A 72 4.52 8.33 16.94
N THR A 73 5.47 7.41 16.95
CA THR A 73 6.90 7.71 16.75
C THR A 73 7.38 6.98 15.52
N LEU A 74 7.72 7.73 14.47
CA LEU A 74 8.21 7.18 13.21
C LEU A 74 9.74 7.09 13.21
N LEU A 75 10.26 6.00 12.68
CA LEU A 75 11.66 5.86 12.30
C LEU A 75 11.95 6.73 11.07
N ILE A 76 12.96 7.59 11.15
CA ILE A 76 13.45 8.35 10.01
C ILE A 76 14.74 7.67 9.54
N PRO A 77 14.72 7.02 8.36
CA PRO A 77 15.89 6.29 7.88
C PRO A 77 17.04 7.23 7.50
N GLY A 78 18.24 6.68 7.44
CA GLY A 78 19.37 7.36 6.81
C GLY A 78 19.11 7.59 5.32
N GLU A 79 19.79 8.59 4.76
CA GLU A 79 19.74 8.88 3.34
C GLU A 79 20.30 7.72 2.53
N THR A 80 19.67 7.44 1.40
CA THR A 80 20.16 6.49 0.41
C THR A 80 20.38 7.20 -0.92
N CYS A 81 21.17 6.60 -1.81
CA CYS A 81 21.33 7.17 -3.14
C CYS A 81 20.04 7.20 -3.95
N ASP A 82 19.12 6.30 -3.65
CA ASP A 82 17.83 6.18 -4.32
C ASP A 82 16.74 6.98 -3.61
N ASP A 83 17.11 7.81 -2.62
CA ASP A 83 16.20 8.72 -1.92
C ASP A 83 15.68 9.79 -2.88
N ASN A 84 14.56 9.46 -3.50
CA ASN A 84 13.79 10.36 -4.33
C ASN A 84 12.68 10.96 -3.48
N GLN A 85 12.84 12.23 -3.08
CA GLN A 85 11.84 12.96 -2.30
C GLN A 85 10.46 13.05 -2.98
N GLY A 86 10.41 12.88 -4.32
CA GLY A 86 9.17 12.82 -5.08
C GLY A 86 8.56 11.41 -5.19
N ASP A 87 9.19 10.37 -4.62
CA ASP A 87 8.64 9.02 -4.66
C ASP A 87 7.36 8.94 -3.82
N THR A 88 6.27 8.68 -4.52
CA THR A 88 4.92 8.52 -3.99
C THR A 88 4.34 7.15 -4.36
N SER A 89 5.17 6.22 -4.85
CA SER A 89 4.77 4.89 -5.32
C SER A 89 4.12 4.02 -4.25
N CYS A 90 4.45 4.27 -2.99
CA CYS A 90 3.89 3.59 -1.82
C CYS A 90 2.54 4.18 -1.34
N LEU A 91 2.07 5.27 -1.95
CA LEU A 91 0.80 5.90 -1.61
C LEU A 91 -0.35 5.19 -2.33
N ILE A 92 -1.52 5.14 -1.69
CA ILE A 92 -2.73 4.63 -2.32
C ILE A 92 -3.09 5.55 -3.49
N SER A 93 -3.10 4.99 -4.69
CA SER A 93 -3.35 5.76 -5.91
C SER A 93 -4.78 6.27 -5.96
N ASN A 94 -4.92 7.57 -6.23
CA ASN A 94 -6.22 8.19 -6.48
C ASN A 94 -6.67 7.89 -7.92
N SER A 95 -7.32 6.74 -8.11
CA SER A 95 -7.79 6.25 -9.41
C SER A 95 -9.29 6.00 -9.38
N THR A 96 -9.91 5.99 -10.56
CA THR A 96 -11.32 5.61 -10.70
C THR A 96 -11.42 4.11 -10.92
N TYR A 97 -12.06 3.42 -9.98
CA TYR A 97 -12.35 1.99 -10.08
C TYR A 97 -13.82 1.74 -10.43
N TYR A 98 -14.08 0.69 -11.21
CA TYR A 98 -15.41 0.33 -11.69
C TYR A 98 -15.93 -1.01 -11.15
N ARG A 99 -15.11 -1.71 -10.38
CA ARG A 99 -15.48 -3.02 -9.82
C ARG A 99 -16.58 -2.84 -8.78
N THR A 100 -17.54 -3.75 -8.78
CA THR A 100 -18.70 -3.74 -7.87
C THR A 100 -18.59 -4.74 -6.72
N CYS A 101 -17.49 -5.49 -6.66
CA CYS A 101 -17.20 -6.46 -5.62
C CYS A 101 -15.69 -6.72 -5.53
N VAL A 102 -15.26 -7.25 -4.38
CA VAL A 102 -13.89 -7.63 -4.06
C VAL A 102 -13.74 -9.16 -4.23
N PRO A 103 -12.65 -9.67 -4.85
CA PRO A 103 -12.47 -11.10 -5.05
C PRO A 103 -11.87 -11.73 -3.79
N GLY A 104 -12.57 -12.68 -3.18
CA GLY A 104 -12.16 -13.38 -1.96
C GLY A 104 -12.11 -12.46 -0.73
N GLY A 105 -11.35 -12.88 0.28
CA GLY A 105 -11.11 -12.13 1.49
C GLY A 105 -12.27 -12.16 2.49
N LEU A 106 -12.36 -11.13 3.34
CA LEU A 106 -13.42 -10.98 4.34
C LEU A 106 -14.57 -10.11 3.81
N HIS A 107 -15.78 -10.36 4.32
CA HIS A 107 -16.98 -9.59 4.01
C HIS A 107 -17.14 -8.33 4.89
N THR A 108 -16.17 -8.04 5.77
CA THR A 108 -16.25 -6.91 6.71
C THR A 108 -14.93 -6.16 6.77
N TYR A 109 -15.01 -4.85 6.99
CA TYR A 109 -13.88 -3.96 7.18
C TYR A 109 -14.13 -3.08 8.41
N ASN A 110 -13.12 -2.98 9.29
CA ASN A 110 -13.13 -2.07 10.42
C ASN A 110 -12.57 -0.73 9.95
N THR A 111 -13.39 0.31 10.01
CA THR A 111 -13.00 1.66 9.56
C THR A 111 -11.87 2.23 10.42
N ARG A 112 -10.94 2.89 9.75
CA ARG A 112 -9.76 3.53 10.33
C ARG A 112 -10.00 5.00 10.64
N TYR A 113 -9.05 5.59 11.34
CA TYR A 113 -9.02 7.02 11.56
C TYR A 113 -9.07 7.76 10.20
N ASN A 114 -9.93 8.77 10.09
CA ASN A 114 -10.18 9.56 8.88
C ASN A 114 -10.67 8.79 7.64
N ASP A 115 -11.13 7.55 7.78
CA ASP A 115 -11.72 6.84 6.65
C ASP A 115 -12.95 7.56 6.11
N THR A 116 -12.94 7.75 4.80
CA THR A 116 -14.09 8.16 4.00
C THR A 116 -14.53 7.04 3.07
N ARG A 117 -15.78 7.09 2.59
CA ARG A 117 -16.27 6.17 1.54
C ARG A 117 -15.33 6.11 0.34
N ALA A 118 -14.81 7.27 -0.09
CA ALA A 118 -13.87 7.37 -1.21
C ALA A 118 -12.53 6.69 -0.89
N SER A 119 -11.93 6.97 0.27
CA SER A 119 -10.67 6.34 0.64
C SER A 119 -10.81 4.81 0.79
N ILE A 120 -11.94 4.33 1.31
CA ILE A 120 -12.21 2.89 1.41
C ILE A 120 -12.38 2.28 0.02
N ALA A 121 -13.09 2.97 -0.89
CA ALA A 121 -13.25 2.52 -2.28
C ALA A 121 -11.88 2.39 -2.98
N LEU A 122 -10.98 3.36 -2.78
CA LEU A 122 -9.60 3.31 -3.28
C LEU A 122 -8.82 2.15 -2.66
N LYS A 123 -8.89 1.96 -1.33
CA LYS A 123 -8.24 0.84 -0.61
C LYS A 123 -8.65 -0.52 -1.17
N PHE A 124 -9.93 -0.69 -1.50
CA PHE A 124 -10.47 -1.95 -2.00
C PHE A 124 -10.48 -2.07 -3.54
N GLU A 125 -10.09 -1.02 -4.25
CA GLU A 125 -10.14 -0.94 -5.73
C GLU A 125 -11.53 -1.24 -6.31
N VAL A 126 -12.57 -0.67 -5.69
CA VAL A 126 -13.98 -0.77 -6.12
C VAL A 126 -14.56 0.62 -6.36
N SER A 127 -15.73 0.70 -7.00
CA SER A 127 -16.38 1.98 -7.24
C SER A 127 -16.84 2.65 -5.93
N LEU A 128 -16.88 3.98 -5.91
CA LEU A 128 -17.42 4.73 -4.77
C LEU A 128 -18.87 4.32 -4.45
N ASP A 129 -19.68 4.05 -5.47
CA ASP A 129 -21.06 3.60 -5.31
C ASP A 129 -21.14 2.26 -4.58
N THR A 130 -20.18 1.36 -4.85
CA THR A 130 -20.09 0.05 -4.18
C THR A 130 -19.98 0.20 -2.68
N ILE A 131 -19.10 1.10 -2.21
CA ILE A 131 -18.92 1.37 -0.78
C ILE A 131 -20.10 2.17 -0.21
N THR A 132 -20.63 3.13 -0.97
CA THR A 132 -21.76 3.97 -0.55
C THR A 132 -23.03 3.13 -0.29
N LEU A 133 -23.29 2.11 -1.11
CA LEU A 133 -24.42 1.20 -0.93
C LEU A 133 -24.27 0.29 0.30
N MET A 134 -23.04 0.02 0.74
CA MET A 134 -22.78 -0.81 1.93
C MET A 134 -22.77 -0.02 3.23
N ASP A 135 -22.46 1.27 3.16
CA ASP A 135 -22.45 2.15 4.32
C ASP A 135 -23.87 2.50 4.76
N LYS A 136 -24.34 1.79 5.80
CA LYS A 136 -25.63 2.04 6.45
C LYS A 136 -25.57 3.09 7.56
N SER A 137 -24.45 3.81 7.72
CA SER A 137 -24.36 4.86 8.74
C SER A 137 -25.31 6.01 8.38
N ALA A 138 -26.42 6.10 9.11
CA ALA A 138 -27.53 7.01 8.82
C ALA A 138 -27.20 8.51 8.98
N ASN A 139 -25.97 8.88 9.35
CA ASN A 139 -25.66 10.22 9.85
C ASN A 139 -24.34 10.85 9.35
N SER A 140 -23.69 10.31 8.31
CA SER A 140 -22.47 10.91 7.75
C SER A 140 -22.79 11.81 6.55
N THR A 141 -23.29 13.01 6.84
CA THR A 141 -23.45 14.10 5.85
C THR A 141 -22.11 14.57 5.25
N ALA A 142 -20.98 14.14 5.81
CA ALA A 142 -19.63 14.51 5.38
C ALA A 142 -18.82 13.40 4.68
N GLY A 143 -19.39 12.19 4.47
CA GLY A 143 -18.68 11.09 3.81
C GLY A 143 -17.55 10.43 4.62
N ILE A 144 -17.25 10.93 5.83
CA ILE A 144 -16.40 10.29 6.85
C ILE A 144 -17.23 9.23 7.59
N ILE A 145 -16.69 8.03 7.73
CA ILE A 145 -17.32 6.94 8.49
C ILE A 145 -16.72 6.96 9.90
N PRO A 146 -17.52 6.83 10.98
CA PRO A 146 -16.98 6.77 12.34
C PRO A 146 -15.92 5.66 12.45
N THR A 147 -14.80 5.95 13.10
CA THR A 147 -13.72 4.98 13.33
C THR A 147 -14.23 3.76 14.11
N ASP A 148 -13.62 2.59 13.86
CA ASP A 148 -13.95 1.30 14.46
C ASP A 148 -15.39 0.81 14.20
N SER A 149 -16.05 1.36 13.19
CA SER A 149 -17.32 0.84 12.68
C SER A 149 -17.07 -0.35 11.77
N GLN A 150 -17.96 -1.35 11.84
CA GLN A 150 -17.94 -2.46 10.91
C GLN A 150 -18.72 -2.11 9.64
N LEU A 151 -18.01 -2.00 8.52
CA LEU A 151 -18.56 -1.82 7.19
C LEU A 151 -18.62 -3.16 6.45
N LYS A 152 -19.73 -3.44 5.77
CA LYS A 152 -19.82 -4.60 4.86
C LYS A 152 -19.05 -4.33 3.57
N ILE A 153 -18.32 -5.34 3.09
CA ILE A 153 -17.57 -5.27 1.83
C ILE A 153 -18.14 -6.34 0.89
N PRO A 154 -18.66 -5.96 -0.29
CA PRO A 154 -19.32 -6.90 -1.17
C PRO A 154 -18.28 -7.81 -1.83
N GLN A 155 -18.55 -9.12 -1.84
CA GLN A 155 -17.63 -10.14 -2.36
C GLN A 155 -18.11 -10.67 -3.71
N CYS A 156 -17.16 -10.93 -4.61
CA CYS A 156 -17.45 -11.62 -5.86
C CYS A 156 -17.62 -13.11 -5.59
N SER A 157 -18.52 -13.80 -6.28
CA SER A 157 -18.69 -15.25 -6.14
C SER A 157 -18.89 -15.95 -7.48
N PRO A 158 -18.19 -17.04 -7.78
CA PRO A 158 -17.14 -17.67 -6.96
C PRO A 158 -15.80 -16.93 -7.08
N SER A 159 -15.15 -16.66 -5.94
CA SER A 159 -13.80 -16.07 -5.85
C SER A 159 -13.09 -16.54 -4.59
N GLN A 160 -11.76 -16.44 -4.54
CA GLN A 160 -10.96 -16.88 -3.39
C GLN A 160 -9.67 -16.09 -3.23
N CYS A 161 -9.10 -16.14 -2.01
CA CYS A 161 -7.72 -15.77 -1.71
C CYS A 161 -7.07 -16.91 -0.92
N THR A 162 -5.75 -17.04 -1.01
CA THR A 162 -4.97 -17.84 -0.05
C THR A 162 -4.56 -16.92 1.10
N VAL A 163 -4.69 -17.37 2.36
CA VAL A 163 -4.31 -16.56 3.54
C VAL A 163 -3.29 -17.32 4.38
N GLN A 164 -2.21 -16.65 4.76
CA GLN A 164 -1.20 -17.21 5.65
C GLN A 164 -0.53 -16.13 6.52
N PRO A 165 0.09 -16.50 7.65
CA PRO A 165 0.95 -15.60 8.39
C PRO A 165 2.12 -15.11 7.54
N TYR A 166 2.43 -13.83 7.61
CA TYR A 166 3.55 -13.20 6.91
C TYR A 166 4.34 -12.32 7.87
N LYS A 167 5.66 -12.56 7.96
CA LYS A 167 6.58 -11.70 8.71
C LYS A 167 6.88 -10.47 7.88
N PHE A 168 6.28 -9.33 8.25
CA PHE A 168 6.41 -8.08 7.52
C PHE A 168 7.69 -7.38 7.95
N THR A 169 8.76 -7.54 7.17
CA THR A 169 10.10 -7.03 7.52
C THR A 169 10.38 -5.64 6.94
N TYR A 170 9.81 -5.30 5.79
CA TYR A 170 10.01 -4.03 5.09
C TYR A 170 8.91 -3.79 4.04
N GLY A 171 8.55 -2.53 3.78
CA GLY A 171 7.59 -2.14 2.74
C GLY A 171 6.36 -1.41 3.29
N THR A 172 5.37 -1.10 2.46
CA THR A 172 4.02 -0.69 2.90
C THR A 172 2.98 -1.72 2.49
N TYR A 173 1.73 -1.57 2.94
CA TYR A 173 0.66 -2.42 2.39
C TYR A 173 0.41 -2.20 0.89
N VAL A 174 0.77 -1.05 0.31
CA VAL A 174 0.73 -0.85 -1.15
C VAL A 174 1.77 -1.76 -1.81
N ASP A 175 3.00 -1.79 -1.29
CA ASP A 175 4.05 -2.68 -1.81
C ASP A 175 3.61 -4.16 -1.71
N LEU A 176 3.05 -4.56 -0.56
CA LEU A 176 2.55 -5.93 -0.35
C LEU A 176 1.33 -6.26 -1.25
N ALA A 177 0.41 -5.31 -1.44
CA ALA A 177 -0.77 -5.51 -2.30
C ALA A 177 -0.36 -5.81 -3.75
N ILE A 178 0.60 -5.05 -4.27
CA ILE A 178 1.21 -5.27 -5.58
C ILE A 178 1.91 -6.63 -5.62
N GLN A 179 2.77 -6.91 -4.63
CA GLN A 179 3.56 -8.14 -4.59
C GLN A 179 2.71 -9.41 -4.54
N PHE A 180 1.63 -9.39 -3.76
CA PHE A 180 0.83 -10.59 -3.46
C PHE A 180 -0.49 -10.64 -4.21
N ASN A 181 -0.71 -9.73 -5.17
CA ASN A 181 -1.92 -9.67 -5.98
C ASN A 181 -3.19 -9.66 -5.12
N THR A 182 -3.30 -8.62 -4.30
CA THR A 182 -4.44 -8.29 -3.43
C THR A 182 -4.60 -6.77 -3.38
N THR A 183 -5.47 -6.24 -2.53
CA THR A 183 -5.65 -4.79 -2.34
C THR A 183 -5.28 -4.37 -0.92
N VAL A 184 -4.91 -3.11 -0.73
CA VAL A 184 -4.61 -2.55 0.61
C VAL A 184 -5.77 -2.78 1.57
N GLY A 185 -7.00 -2.56 1.11
CA GLY A 185 -8.22 -2.77 1.89
C GLY A 185 -8.40 -4.22 2.33
N GLN A 186 -8.07 -5.20 1.49
CA GLN A 186 -8.09 -6.61 1.87
C GLN A 186 -7.06 -6.90 2.98
N ILE A 187 -5.82 -6.41 2.84
CA ILE A 187 -4.79 -6.60 3.88
C ILE A 187 -5.22 -5.93 5.19
N MET A 188 -5.77 -4.70 5.12
CA MET A 188 -6.28 -3.99 6.30
C MET A 188 -7.45 -4.73 6.97
N ALA A 189 -8.34 -5.36 6.20
CA ALA A 189 -9.47 -6.12 6.73
C ALA A 189 -9.01 -7.36 7.53
N PHE A 190 -7.97 -8.06 7.05
CA PHE A 190 -7.38 -9.18 7.80
C PHE A 190 -6.54 -8.75 9.01
N ASN A 191 -6.13 -7.47 9.08
CA ASN A 191 -5.26 -6.95 10.14
C ASN A 191 -5.87 -5.70 10.81
N PRO A 192 -7.07 -5.82 11.42
CA PRO A 192 -7.90 -4.70 11.84
C PRO A 192 -7.32 -3.83 12.97
N THR A 193 -6.15 -4.16 13.53
CA THR A 193 -5.48 -3.37 14.58
C THR A 193 -4.09 -2.89 14.20
N TYR A 194 -3.56 -3.33 13.05
CA TYR A 194 -2.23 -2.93 12.60
C TYR A 194 -2.29 -1.56 11.91
N ASN A 195 -1.38 -0.64 12.29
CA ASN A 195 -1.17 0.62 11.58
C ASN A 195 0.26 0.76 11.03
N TYR A 196 1.26 0.62 11.89
CA TYR A 196 2.67 0.77 11.53
C TYR A 196 3.55 0.01 12.54
N SER A 197 4.85 -0.10 12.24
CA SER A 197 5.87 -0.66 13.12
C SER A 197 7.20 0.07 12.89
N GLY A 198 7.58 0.92 13.85
CA GLY A 198 8.84 1.69 13.83
C GLY A 198 10.08 0.91 14.26
N GLU A 199 9.98 -0.41 14.46
CA GLU A 199 11.11 -1.26 14.87
C GLU A 199 12.23 -1.22 13.83
N ALA A 200 13.41 -0.75 14.24
CA ALA A 200 14.56 -0.60 13.35
C ALA A 200 15.15 -1.96 12.93
N ASP A 201 15.00 -3.00 13.75
CA ASP A 201 15.43 -4.36 13.39
C ASP A 201 14.39 -5.04 12.51
N ALA A 202 14.78 -5.40 11.28
CA ALA A 202 13.93 -6.13 10.35
C ALA A 202 13.49 -7.51 10.87
N SER A 203 14.30 -8.14 11.73
CA SER A 203 13.96 -9.43 12.36
C SER A 203 12.83 -9.30 13.40
N GLU A 204 12.56 -8.08 13.87
CA GLU A 204 11.49 -7.76 14.82
C GLU A 204 10.20 -7.31 14.14
N GLY A 205 10.12 -7.40 12.81
CA GLY A 205 8.92 -7.04 12.06
C GLY A 205 7.63 -7.74 12.54
N PRO A 206 6.46 -7.11 12.46
CA PRO A 206 5.20 -7.71 12.90
C PRO A 206 4.85 -8.94 12.05
N VAL A 207 4.05 -9.85 12.61
CA VAL A 207 3.41 -10.93 11.83
C VAL A 207 1.98 -10.51 11.53
N ILE A 208 1.64 -10.45 10.24
CA ILE A 208 0.30 -10.09 9.75
C ILE A 208 -0.36 -11.29 9.07
N SER A 209 -1.68 -11.32 9.02
CA SER A 209 -2.45 -12.25 8.20
C SER A 209 -2.53 -11.71 6.78
N MET A 210 -1.85 -12.37 5.84
CA MET A 210 -1.69 -11.83 4.49
C MET A 210 -2.60 -12.56 3.49
N PRO A 211 -3.61 -11.89 2.92
CA PRO A 211 -4.34 -12.43 1.77
C PRO A 211 -3.47 -12.33 0.50
N MET A 212 -3.45 -13.40 -0.29
CA MET A 212 -2.63 -13.53 -1.48
C MET A 212 -3.45 -14.11 -2.62
N ASN A 213 -3.13 -13.68 -3.85
CA ASN A 213 -3.74 -14.18 -5.09
C ASN A 213 -5.27 -14.13 -5.04
N CYS A 214 -5.81 -12.97 -4.70
CA CYS A 214 -7.24 -12.74 -4.59
C CYS A 214 -7.87 -12.63 -5.98
N VAL A 215 -8.56 -13.68 -6.43
CA VAL A 215 -9.04 -13.79 -7.81
C VAL A 215 -10.44 -14.38 -7.91
N ASN A 216 -11.15 -14.01 -8.98
CA ASN A 216 -12.37 -14.70 -9.39
C ASN A 216 -12.01 -16.09 -9.94
N LEU A 217 -12.82 -17.10 -9.62
CA LEU A 217 -12.62 -18.46 -10.12
C LEU A 217 -13.22 -18.66 -11.52
N THR A 218 -14.13 -17.77 -11.92
CA THR A 218 -14.80 -17.76 -13.22
C THR A 218 -14.95 -16.32 -13.74
N GLY A 219 -15.13 -16.16 -15.06
CA GLY A 219 -15.42 -14.85 -15.65
C GLY A 219 -16.80 -14.31 -15.27
N ASN A 220 -17.76 -15.20 -15.01
CA ASN A 220 -19.10 -14.85 -14.52
C ASN A 220 -19.08 -14.91 -13.00
N VAL A 221 -19.23 -13.77 -12.33
CA VAL A 221 -19.35 -13.68 -10.88
C VAL A 221 -20.63 -12.94 -10.48
N THR A 222 -21.18 -13.29 -9.33
CA THR A 222 -22.26 -12.57 -8.66
C THR A 222 -21.71 -11.74 -7.51
N VAL A 223 -22.42 -10.69 -7.14
CA VAL A 223 -22.09 -9.87 -5.97
C VAL A 223 -22.85 -10.40 -4.75
N ILE A 224 -22.15 -10.66 -3.66
CA ILE A 224 -22.72 -11.06 -2.37
C ILE A 224 -22.43 -9.95 -1.35
N ALA A 225 -23.48 -9.39 -0.75
CA ALA A 225 -23.46 -8.19 0.10
C ALA A 225 -24.17 -8.38 1.45
#